data_AF-A0A7V8X697-F1
#
_entry.id   AF-A0A7V8X697-F1
#
_cell.length_a   1.000
_cell.length_b   1.000
_cell.length_c   1.000
_cell.angle_alpha   90.00
_cell.angle_beta   90.00
_cell.angle_gamma   90.00
#
_symmetry.space_group_name_H-M   'P 1'
#
loop_
_entity.id
_entity.type
_entity.pdbx_description
1 polymer ?
#
loop_
_entity_poly.entity_id
_entity_poly.type
_entity_poly.pdbx_seq_one_letter_code
_entity_poly.pdbx_strand_id
1 'polypeptide(L)' 'MPRELRVTVWNEFQHEKKDEKVAKVYPDGIHGAIADGLNAVEGVTAGTATLD' A
#
# COMPACT_ATOMS: atom_id res chain seq x y z
N MET A 1 16.40 22.20 0.63
CA MET A 1 15.94 20.90 0.12
C MET A 1 14.54 20.66 0.66
N PRO A 2 13.50 20.56 -0.17
CA PRO A 2 12.21 20.07 0.32
C PRO A 2 12.45 18.68 0.92
N ARG A 3 11.97 18.47 2.15
CA ARG A 3 12.21 17.23 2.88
C ARG A 3 11.19 16.22 2.39
N GLU A 4 11.66 15.24 1.64
CA GLU A 4 10.84 14.13 1.15
C GLU A 4 10.16 13.40 2.32
N LEU A 5 8.84 13.25 2.24
CA LEU A 5 8.05 12.55 3.24
C LEU A 5 8.11 11.05 2.95
N ARG A 6 8.67 10.29 3.88
CA ARG A 6 8.75 8.83 3.79
C ARG A 6 7.62 8.19 4.58
N VAL A 7 6.79 7.41 3.88
CA VAL A 7 5.59 6.77 4.45
C VAL A 7 5.71 5.25 4.32
N THR A 8 5.34 4.53 5.37
CA THR A 8 5.15 3.08 5.31
C THR A 8 3.67 2.78 5.48
N VAL A 9 3.08 2.16 4.46
CA VAL A 9 1.71 1.65 4.52
C VAL A 9 1.77 0.23 5.05
N TRP A 10 1.29 0.03 6.29
CA TRP A 10 1.22 -1.29 6.91
C TRP A 10 -0.16 -1.92 6.73
N ASN A 11 -0.22 -3.18 6.34
CA ASN A 11 -1.46 -3.96 6.24
C ASN A 11 -1.24 -5.41 6.66
N GLU A 12 -2.27 -6.03 7.21
CA GLU A 12 -2.26 -7.43 7.59
C GLU A 12 -2.09 -8.37 6.38
N PHE A 13 -2.64 -7.97 5.22
CA PHE A 13 -2.65 -8.72 3.96
C PHE A 13 -3.21 -10.16 4.07
N GLN A 14 -4.15 -10.38 4.99
CA GLN A 14 -4.76 -11.69 5.22
C GLN A 14 -6.09 -11.86 4.49
N HIS A 15 -6.91 -10.81 4.44
CA HIS A 15 -8.21 -10.86 3.77
C HIS A 15 -8.05 -11.05 2.26
N GLU A 16 -7.07 -10.38 1.67
CA GLU A 16 -6.76 -10.49 0.25
C GLU A 16 -6.22 -11.89 -0.12
N LYS A 17 -5.64 -12.63 0.84
CA LYS A 17 -5.19 -14.02 0.64
C LYS A 17 -6.30 -15.06 0.80
N LYS A 18 -7.35 -14.74 1.58
CA LYS A 18 -8.40 -15.70 1.98
C LYS A 18 -9.72 -15.51 1.25
N ASP A 19 -9.99 -14.33 0.72
CA ASP A 19 -11.24 -14.00 0.03
C ASP A 19 -10.97 -13.57 -1.42
N GLU A 20 -11.37 -14.43 -2.36
CA GLU A 20 -11.23 -14.16 -3.80
C GLU A 20 -11.94 -12.89 -4.26
N LYS A 21 -13.04 -12.48 -3.61
CA LYS A 21 -13.74 -11.23 -3.96
C LYS A 21 -12.90 -10.02 -3.59
N VAL A 22 -12.20 -10.08 -2.45
CA VAL A 22 -11.31 -9.01 -2.00
C VAL A 22 -10.07 -8.97 -2.89
N ALA A 23 -9.47 -10.12 -3.20
CA ALA A 23 -8.34 -10.21 -4.13
C ALA A 23 -8.66 -9.65 -5.52
N LYS A 24 -9.90 -9.82 -6.01
CA LYS A 24 -10.33 -9.23 -7.28
C LYS A 24 -10.39 -7.70 -7.27
N VAL A 25 -10.64 -7.09 -6.11
CA VAL A 25 -10.67 -5.63 -5.95
C VAL A 25 -9.26 -5.10 -5.68
N TYR A 26 -8.50 -5.80 -4.85
CA TYR A 26 -7.13 -5.45 -4.44
C TYR A 26 -6.17 -6.59 -4.75
N PRO A 27 -5.77 -6.77 -6.03
CA PRO A 27 -4.90 -7.86 -6.45
C PRO A 27 -3.52 -7.81 -5.78
N ASP A 28 -3.01 -6.60 -5.56
CA ASP A 28 -1.74 -6.35 -4.88
C ASP A 28 -1.93 -5.93 -3.41
N GLY A 29 -3.13 -6.19 -2.86
CA GLY A 29 -3.54 -5.77 -1.52
C GLY A 29 -3.86 -4.27 -1.41
N ILE A 30 -4.62 -3.93 -0.36
CA ILE A 30 -5.06 -2.52 -0.17
C ILE A 30 -3.88 -1.58 0.09
N HIS A 31 -2.83 -2.10 0.72
CA HIS A 31 -1.58 -1.38 0.97
C HIS A 31 -0.87 -0.95 -0.32
N GLY A 32 -0.90 -1.78 -1.36
CA GLY A 32 -0.38 -1.43 -2.69
C GLY A 32 -1.16 -0.25 -3.27
N ALA A 33 -2.49 -0.34 -3.30
CA ALA A 33 -3.33 0.74 -3.82
C ALA A 33 -3.14 2.08 -3.09
N ILE A 34 -2.98 2.05 -1.76
CA ILE A 34 -2.71 3.25 -0.96
C ILE A 34 -1.30 3.79 -1.24
N ALA A 35 -0.28 2.92 -1.30
CA ALA A 35 1.08 3.33 -1.60
C ALA A 35 1.19 3.97 -2.99
N ASP A 36 0.51 3.42 -4.00
CA ASP A 36 0.46 3.98 -5.35
C ASP A 36 -0.16 5.38 -5.37
N GLY A 37 -1.27 5.57 -4.64
CA GLY A 37 -1.91 6.87 -4.48
C GLY A 37 -1.00 7.89 -3.79
N LEU A 38 -0.24 7.47 -2.77
CA LEU A 38 0.72 8.34 -2.07
C LEU A 38 1.92 8.69 -2.95
N ASN A 39 2.44 7.74 -3.72
CA ASN A 39 3.56 7.95 -4.64
C ASN A 39 3.22 8.89 -5.81
N ALA A 40 1.94 9.12 -6.10
CA ALA A 40 1.50 10.13 -7.07
C ALA A 40 1.62 11.57 -6.54
N VAL A 41 1.84 11.77 -5.24
CA VAL A 41 1.98 13.10 -4.61
C VAL A 41 3.44 13.54 -4.65
N GLU A 42 3.69 14.73 -5.19
CA GLU A 42 5.04 15.29 -5.25
C GLU A 42 5.65 15.45 -3.84
N GLY A 43 6.87 14.95 -3.66
CA GLY A 43 7.59 15.00 -2.39
C GLY A 43 7.20 13.90 -1.39
N VAL A 44 6.41 12.91 -1.80
CA VAL A 44 6.09 11.71 -1.02
C VAL A 44 6.73 10.47 -1.64
N THR A 45 7.36 9.66 -0.80
CA THR A 45 7.80 8.30 -1.14
C THR A 45 7.17 7.33 -0.16
N ALA A 46 6.32 6.46 -0.68
CA ALA A 46 5.58 5.45 0.07
C ALA A 46 6.09 4.04 -0.25
N GLY A 47 6.38 3.28 0.80
CA GLY A 47 6.63 1.84 0.75
C GLY A 47 5.56 1.06 1.51
N THR A 48 5.56 -0.26 1.36
CA THR A 48 4.62 -1.14 2.04
C THR A 48 5.31 -2.06 3.03
N ALA A 49 4.59 -2.47 4.07
CA ALA A 49 5.01 -3.51 4.98
C ALA A 49 3.80 -4.40 5.29
N THR A 50 4.00 -5.71 5.27
CA THR A 50 2.96 -6.68 5.59
C THR A 50 3.29 -7.43 6.87
N LEU A 51 2.29 -8.11 7.44
CA LEU A 51 2.51 -9.01 8.59
C LEU A 51 3.29 -10.28 8.20
N ASP A 52 3.23 -10.68 6.92
CA ASP A 52 4.02 -11.77 6.33
C ASP A 52 5.36 -11.29 5.75
#